data_AF-A0A098VPC4-F1
#
_entry.id   AF-A0A098VPC4-F1
#
_cell.length_a   1.000
_cell.length_b   1.000
_cell.length_c   1.000
_cell.angle_alpha   90.00
_cell.angle_beta   90.00
_cell.angle_gamma   90.00
#
_symmetry.space_group_name_H-M   'P 1'
#
loop_
_entity.id
_entity.type
_entity.pdbx_description
1 polymer ?
#
loop_
_entity_poly.entity_id
_entity_poly.type
_entity_poly.pdbx_seq_one_letter_code
_entity_poly.pdbx_strand_id
1 'polypeptide(L)'
;MARFPFYEFIKISTLIWLVSPQTGGAQAIYDTMLNPFFLQHERKIDQKLHYGTELLSEKSKQLSAFSFDYMKMHRSMGLKRHMAAGDRHGARISEILSSEDEN
;
A
#
# COMPACT_ATOMS: atom_id res chain seq x y z
N MET A 1 -41.75 16.99 41.77
CA MET A 1 -40.69 16.90 40.74
C MET A 1 -39.54 17.81 41.14
N ALA A 2 -38.69 17.39 42.09
CA ALA A 2 -37.47 18.13 42.42
C ALA A 2 -36.31 17.41 41.71
N ARG A 3 -35.86 17.97 40.58
CA ARG A 3 -34.61 17.55 39.95
C ARG A 3 -33.51 18.00 40.91
N PHE A 4 -32.84 17.03 41.54
CA PHE A 4 -31.85 17.28 42.59
C PHE A 4 -30.91 18.43 42.16
N PRO A 5 -30.86 19.56 42.89
CA PRO A 5 -30.05 20.71 42.50
C PRO A 5 -28.57 20.35 42.39
N PHE A 6 -28.16 19.29 43.08
CA PHE A 6 -26.81 18.74 43.06
C PHE A 6 -26.35 18.25 41.67
N TYR A 7 -27.26 17.78 40.80
CA TYR A 7 -26.88 17.29 39.47
C TYR A 7 -26.32 18.41 38.58
N GLU A 8 -26.97 19.57 38.61
CA GLU A 8 -26.51 20.75 37.84
C GLU A 8 -25.18 21.27 38.39
N PHE A 9 -24.96 21.21 39.72
CA PHE A 9 -23.68 21.57 40.33
C PHE A 9 -22.55 20.64 39.90
N ILE A 10 -22.74 19.31 39.98
CA ILE A 10 -21.72 18.36 39.51
C ILE A 10 -21.37 18.63 38.05
N LYS A 11 -22.38 18.84 37.19
CA LYS A 11 -22.18 19.10 35.77
C LYS A 11 -21.32 20.35 35.53
N ILE A 12 -21.62 21.43 36.24
CA ILE A 12 -20.87 22.70 36.13
C ILE A 12 -19.46 22.55 36.72
N SER A 13 -19.31 21.87 37.86
CA SER A 13 -18.01 21.59 38.47
C SER A 13 -17.13 20.72 37.57
N THR A 14 -17.67 19.67 36.94
CA THR A 14 -16.95 18.84 35.97
C THR A 14 -16.56 19.66 34.74
N LEU A 15 -17.44 20.53 34.25
CA LEU A 15 -17.13 21.39 33.10
C LEU A 15 -16.02 22.40 33.41
N ILE A 16 -16.06 23.05 34.57
CA ILE A 16 -15.02 23.99 35.03
C ILE A 16 -13.70 23.28 35.27
N TRP A 17 -13.74 22.09 35.87
CA TRP A 17 -12.56 21.26 36.09
C TRP A 17 -11.96 20.75 34.77
N LEU A 18 -12.79 20.45 33.77
CA LEU A 18 -12.35 20.00 32.44
C LEU A 18 -11.77 21.15 31.60
N VAL A 19 -12.33 22.36 31.73
CA VAL A 19 -11.86 23.56 31.01
C VAL A 19 -10.63 24.18 31.68
N SER A 20 -10.38 23.90 32.96
CA SER A 20 -9.23 24.43 33.69
C SER A 20 -7.92 23.78 33.22
N PRO A 21 -7.02 24.52 32.54
CA PRO A 21 -5.71 23.99 32.13
C PRO A 21 -4.77 23.77 33.33
N GLN A 22 -5.10 24.34 34.50
CA GLN A 22 -4.23 24.35 35.69
C GLN A 22 -4.34 23.07 36.53
N THR A 23 -5.48 22.36 36.48
CA THR A 23 -5.71 21.14 37.28
C THR A 23 -5.45 19.85 36.51
N GLY A 24 -5.16 19.94 35.21
CA GLY A 24 -4.92 18.77 34.37
C GLY A 24 -6.09 17.79 34.36
N GLY A 25 -7.31 18.22 34.68
CA GLY A 25 -8.44 17.31 34.84
C GLY A 25 -8.82 16.57 33.57
N ALA A 26 -8.74 17.28 32.43
CA ALA A 26 -8.82 16.67 31.12
C ALA A 26 -7.73 15.62 30.89
N GLN A 27 -6.49 15.87 31.35
CA GLN A 27 -5.37 14.95 31.25
C GLN A 27 -5.54 13.73 32.16
N ALA A 28 -6.06 13.89 33.39
CA ALA A 28 -6.35 12.78 34.29
C ALA A 28 -7.47 11.87 33.75
N ILE A 29 -8.55 12.44 33.18
CA ILE A 29 -9.58 11.65 32.47
C ILE A 29 -8.99 11.00 31.22
N TYR A 30 -8.13 11.72 30.51
CA TYR A 30 -7.47 11.21 29.32
C TYR A 30 -6.62 9.99 29.66
N ASP A 31 -5.75 10.08 30.66
CA ASP A 31 -4.83 9.02 31.08
C ASP A 31 -5.56 7.83 31.72
N THR A 32 -6.68 8.07 32.40
CA THR A 32 -7.43 7.01 33.11
C THR A 32 -8.46 6.30 32.23
N MET A 33 -9.14 7.02 31.33
CA MET A 33 -10.24 6.47 30.52
C MET A 33 -9.95 6.45 29.02
N LEU A 34 -9.36 7.51 28.44
CA LEU A 34 -9.06 7.51 27.00
C LEU A 34 -7.84 6.67 26.67
N ASN A 35 -6.80 6.68 27.49
CA ASN A 35 -5.56 5.95 27.25
C ASN A 35 -5.78 4.43 27.11
N PRO A 36 -6.45 3.72 28.05
CA PRO A 36 -6.74 2.30 27.85
C PRO A 36 -7.70 2.05 26.66
N PHE A 37 -8.57 3.00 26.32
CA PHE A 37 -9.47 2.87 25.17
C PHE A 37 -8.74 3.01 23.84
N PHE A 38 -7.79 3.95 23.73
CA PHE A 38 -6.92 4.12 22.58
C PHE A 38 -5.97 2.94 22.42
N LEU A 39 -5.31 2.49 23.50
CA LEU A 39 -4.42 1.31 23.48
C LEU A 39 -5.14 0.02 23.02
N GLN A 40 -6.40 -0.17 23.39
CA GLN A 40 -7.19 -1.32 22.92
C GLN A 40 -7.55 -1.24 21.43
N HIS A 41 -7.73 -0.04 20.89
CA HIS A 41 -8.01 0.17 19.48
C HIS A 41 -6.73 0.17 18.62
N GLU A 42 -5.63 0.75 19.11
CA GLU A 42 -4.32 0.68 18.47
C GLU A 42 -3.83 -0.76 18.32
N ARG A 43 -3.95 -1.61 19.35
CA ARG A 43 -3.56 -3.03 19.22
C ARG A 43 -4.26 -3.76 18.08
N LYS A 44 -5.54 -3.46 17.83
CA LYS A 44 -6.29 -4.07 16.72
C LYS A 44 -5.86 -3.53 15.37
N ILE A 45 -5.45 -2.26 15.31
CA ILE A 45 -4.94 -1.62 14.09
C ILE A 45 -3.54 -2.14 13.78
N ASP A 46 -2.64 -2.17 14.77
CA ASP A 46 -1.27 -2.67 14.62
C ASP A 46 -1.23 -4.14 14.20
N GLN A 47 -2.07 -5.01 14.79
CA GLN A 47 -2.14 -6.42 14.38
C GLN A 47 -2.58 -6.59 12.92
N LYS A 48 -3.53 -5.77 12.45
CA LYS A 48 -3.99 -5.82 11.06
C LYS A 48 -2.97 -5.24 10.09
N LEU A 49 -2.27 -4.18 10.48
CA LEU A 49 -1.20 -3.58 9.69
C LEU A 49 -0.03 -4.55 9.52
N HIS A 50 0.40 -5.22 10.59
CA HIS A 50 1.52 -6.18 10.53
C HIS A 50 1.22 -7.33 9.56
N TYR A 51 0.03 -7.94 9.69
CA TYR A 51 -0.42 -9.01 8.80
C TYR A 51 -0.53 -8.55 7.33
N GLY A 52 -1.06 -7.34 7.11
CA GLY A 52 -1.15 -6.75 5.77
C GLY A 52 0.22 -6.51 5.12
N THR A 53 1.20 -6.02 5.88
CA THR A 53 2.55 -5.76 5.39
C THR A 53 3.33 -7.03 5.05
N GLU A 54 3.16 -8.11 5.83
CA GLU A 54 3.79 -9.41 5.54
C GLU A 54 3.21 -10.03 4.27
N LEU A 55 1.89 -10.02 4.13
CA LEU A 55 1.20 -10.54 2.94
C LEU A 55 1.57 -9.75 1.67
N LEU A 56 1.68 -8.42 1.78
CA LEU A 56 2.14 -7.56 0.68
C LEU A 56 3.61 -7.80 0.33
N SER A 57 4.48 -7.99 1.33
CA SER A 57 5.88 -8.35 1.14
C SER A 57 6.02 -9.69 0.40
N GLU A 58 5.17 -10.66 0.73
CA GLU A 58 5.17 -11.97 0.07
C GLU A 58 4.62 -11.88 -1.36
N LYS A 59 3.47 -11.23 -1.54
CA LYS A 59 2.85 -11.05 -2.87
C LYS A 59 3.70 -10.18 -3.79
N SER A 60 4.40 -9.18 -3.29
CA SER A 60 5.28 -8.32 -4.10
C SER A 60 6.52 -9.07 -4.62
N LYS A 61 7.07 -10.02 -3.84
CA LYS A 61 8.13 -10.94 -4.31
C LYS A 61 7.64 -11.85 -5.43
N GLN A 62 6.43 -12.39 -5.30
CA GLN A 62 5.83 -13.22 -6.36
C GLN A 62 5.53 -12.39 -7.61
N LEU A 63 5.00 -11.18 -7.43
CA LEU A 63 4.67 -10.27 -8.52
C LEU A 63 5.92 -9.79 -9.27
N SER A 64 7.02 -9.49 -8.57
CA SER A 64 8.27 -9.10 -9.20
C SER A 64 8.89 -10.26 -9.99
N ALA A 65 8.88 -11.48 -9.44
CA ALA A 65 9.33 -12.68 -10.15
C ALA A 65 8.49 -12.95 -11.41
N PHE A 66 7.15 -12.88 -11.30
CA PHE A 66 6.23 -13.04 -12.42
C PHE A 66 6.43 -11.96 -13.49
N SER A 67 6.56 -10.69 -13.09
CA SER A 67 6.75 -9.56 -14.01
C SER A 67 8.08 -9.68 -14.77
N PHE A 68 9.12 -10.16 -14.10
CA PHE A 68 10.43 -10.39 -14.70
C PHE A 68 10.38 -11.52 -15.74
N ASP A 69 9.68 -12.62 -15.42
CA ASP A 69 9.50 -13.74 -16.34
C ASP A 69 8.71 -13.33 -17.59
N TYR A 70 7.60 -12.61 -17.41
CA TYR A 70 6.81 -12.05 -18.51
C TYR A 70 7.64 -11.09 -19.39
N MET A 71 8.44 -10.21 -18.78
CA MET A 71 9.28 -9.27 -19.51
C MET A 71 10.38 -9.98 -20.32
N LYS A 72 11.01 -11.01 -19.76
CA LYS A 72 12.02 -11.82 -20.44
C LYS A 72 11.43 -12.55 -21.65
N MET A 73 10.24 -13.11 -21.49
CA MET A 73 9.49 -13.75 -22.58
C MET A 73 9.24 -12.77 -23.73
N HIS A 74 8.67 -11.60 -23.43
CA HIS A 74 8.30 -10.61 -24.45
C HIS A 74 9.52 -10.04 -25.18
N ARG A 75 10.64 -9.81 -24.47
CA ARG A 75 11.90 -9.33 -25.05
C ARG A 75 12.50 -10.35 -26.02
N SER A 76 12.45 -11.64 -25.66
CA SER A 76 12.97 -12.71 -26.53
C SER A 76 12.12 -12.92 -27.79
N MET A 77 10.80 -12.77 -27.70
CA MET A 77 9.90 -12.88 -28.86
C MET A 77 10.05 -11.71 -29.83
N GLY A 78 10.25 -10.48 -29.33
CA GLY A 78 10.56 -9.32 -30.18
C GLY A 78 11.88 -9.53 -30.94
N LEU A 79 12.93 -9.98 -30.25
CA LEU A 79 14.23 -10.24 -30.88
C LEU A 79 14.15 -11.31 -31.98
N LYS A 80 13.45 -12.42 -31.71
CA LYS A 80 13.27 -13.50 -32.69
C LYS A 80 12.52 -13.02 -33.94
N ARG A 81 11.55 -12.11 -33.78
CA ARG A 81 10.82 -11.52 -34.91
C ARG A 81 11.69 -10.62 -35.78
N HIS A 82 12.55 -9.80 -35.17
CA HIS A 82 13.48 -8.96 -35.91
C HIS A 82 14.59 -9.77 -36.59
N MET A 83 15.12 -10.83 -35.95
CA MET A 83 16.07 -11.75 -36.59
C MET A 83 15.45 -12.49 -37.79
N ALA A 84 14.23 -13.04 -37.63
CA ALA A 84 13.56 -13.73 -38.73
C ALA A 84 13.14 -12.80 -39.88
N ALA A 85 12.92 -11.50 -39.61
CA ALA A 85 12.67 -10.51 -40.66
C ALA A 85 13.95 -10.08 -41.37
N GLY A 86 15.06 -9.94 -40.63
CA GLY A 86 16.38 -9.63 -41.18
C GLY A 86 16.91 -10.74 -42.10
N ASP A 87 16.82 -12.00 -41.68
CA ASP A 87 17.24 -13.15 -42.48
C ASP A 87 16.44 -13.27 -43.78
N ARG A 88 15.12 -13.03 -43.74
CA ARG A 88 14.29 -13.06 -44.95
C ARG A 88 14.60 -11.93 -45.92
N HIS A 89 14.97 -10.75 -45.40
CA HIS A 89 15.33 -9.63 -46.26
C HIS A 89 16.71 -9.82 -46.88
N GLY A 90 17.68 -10.32 -46.11
CA GLY A 90 19.01 -10.71 -46.61
C GLY A 90 18.95 -11.81 -47.67
N ALA A 91 18.17 -12.87 -47.44
CA ALA A 91 17.98 -13.96 -48.40
C ALA A 91 17.36 -13.48 -49.73
N ARG A 92 16.43 -12.52 -49.66
CA ARG A 92 15.79 -11.94 -50.86
C ARG A 92 16.74 -11.04 -51.65
N ILE A 93 17.61 -10.30 -50.96
CA ILE A 93 18.62 -9.46 -51.61
C ILE A 93 19.69 -10.33 -52.29
N SER A 94 20.09 -11.44 -51.68
CA SER A 94 21.01 -12.40 -52.32
C SER A 94 20.38 -13.11 -53.52
N GLU A 95 19.08 -13.38 -53.51
CA GLU A 95 18.37 -13.99 -54.65
C GLU A 95 18.30 -13.03 -55.86
N ILE A 96 18.04 -11.74 -55.62
CA ILE A 96 18.00 -10.72 -56.68
C ILE A 96 19.40 -10.53 -57.30
N LEU A 97 20.44 -10.38 -56.47
CA LEU A 97 21.82 -10.21 -56.94
C LEU A 97 22.32 -11.43 -57.72
N SER A 98 21.96 -12.65 -57.30
CA SER A 98 22.33 -13.87 -58.04
C SER A 98 21.57 -14.03 -59.37
N SER A 99 20.42 -13.36 -59.53
CA SER A 99 19.64 -13.37 -60.79
C SER A 99 20.16 -12.33 -61.80
N GLU A 100 20.84 -11.29 -61.33
CA GLU A 100 21.44 -10.23 -62.15
C GLU A 100 22.80 -10.64 -62.76
N ASP A 101 23.54 -11.55 -62.10
CA ASP A 101 24.83 -12.05 -62.62
C ASP A 101 24.69 -13.21 -63.65
N GLU A 102 23.49 -13.81 -63.80
CA GLU A 102 23.24 -14.94 -64.73
C GLU A 102 22.67 -14.52 -66.10
N ASN A 103 22.56 -13.21 -66.40
CA ASN A 103 22.03 -12.69 -67.67
C ASN A 103 23.00 -11.72 -68.36
#